data_AF-A0A948BB69-F1
#
_entry.id   AF-A0A948BB69-F1
#
_cell.length_a   1.000
_cell.length_b   1.000
_cell.length_c   1.000
_cell.angle_alpha   90.00
_cell.angle_beta   90.00
_cell.angle_gamma   90.00
#
_symmetry.space_group_name_H-M   'P 1'
#
loop_
_entity.id
_entity.type
_entity.pdbx_description
1 polymer ?
#
loop_
_entity_poly.entity_id
_entity_poly.type
_entity_poly.pdbx_seq_one_letter_code
_entity_poly.pdbx_strand_id
1 'polypeptide(L)'
;MDEEALRKTAIKRHLDGESPRDIYTDLVRSKYWFFTWRKRFLEGRPDWFKEKSRKPKHQPTRVSREIRKQIVSIRKKLIAQPSEGIGVAAIKKRLAATGVTPPADRTISRILKQEGLVR
;
A
#
# COMPACT_ATOMS: atom_id res chain seq x y z
N MET A 1 -16.55 -16.75 -7.14
CA MET A 1 -17.27 -15.68 -6.43
C MET A 1 -16.26 -14.79 -5.75
N ASP A 2 -16.30 -13.49 -6.03
CA ASP A 2 -15.41 -12.52 -5.39
C ASP A 2 -15.75 -12.34 -3.91
N GLU A 3 -14.74 -12.08 -3.07
CA GLU A 3 -14.97 -11.85 -1.63
C GLU A 3 -15.91 -10.66 -1.38
N GLU A 4 -15.84 -9.64 -2.23
CA GLU A 4 -16.74 -8.48 -2.14
C GLU A 4 -18.19 -8.86 -2.35
N ALA A 5 -18.46 -9.78 -3.28
CA ALA A 5 -19.80 -10.30 -3.53
C ALA A 5 -20.31 -11.07 -2.30
N LEU A 6 -19.47 -11.92 -1.68
CA LEU A 6 -19.84 -12.63 -0.44
C LEU A 6 -20.20 -11.67 0.69
N ARG A 7 -19.44 -10.57 0.85
CA ARG A 7 -19.70 -9.55 1.88
C ARG A 7 -21.06 -8.87 1.64
N LYS A 8 -21.35 -8.49 0.39
CA LYS A 8 -22.64 -7.90 -0.01
C LYS A 8 -23.81 -8.84 0.22
N THR A 9 -23.68 -10.10 -0.20
CA THR A 9 -24.70 -11.13 -0.01
C THR A 9 -24.97 -11.39 1.47
N ALA A 10 -23.93 -11.48 2.30
CA ALA A 10 -24.08 -11.70 3.74
C ALA A 10 -24.89 -10.59 4.42
N ILE A 11 -24.62 -9.32 4.08
CA ILE A 11 -25.36 -8.19 4.65
C ILE A 11 -26.78 -8.13 4.09
N LYS A 12 -26.98 -8.43 2.80
CA LYS A 12 -28.32 -8.48 2.20
C LYS A 12 -29.21 -9.50 2.93
N ARG A 13 -28.73 -10.73 3.09
CA ARG A 13 -29.44 -11.78 3.85
C ARG A 13 -29.75 -11.38 5.30
N HIS A 14 -28.83 -10.66 5.94
CA HIS A 14 -29.07 -10.13 7.28
C HIS A 14 -30.16 -9.05 7.32
N LEU A 15 -30.25 -8.20 6.29
CA LEU A 15 -31.33 -7.22 6.14
C LEU A 15 -32.67 -7.89 5.83
N ASP A 16 -32.64 -9.02 5.11
CA ASP A 16 -33.80 -9.87 4.83
C ASP A 16 -34.29 -10.66 6.06
N GLY A 17 -33.62 -10.53 7.21
CA GLY A 17 -34.04 -11.11 8.49
C GLY A 17 -33.43 -12.46 8.84
N GLU A 18 -32.51 -12.98 8.02
CA GLU A 18 -31.81 -14.23 8.33
C GLU A 18 -30.91 -14.11 9.58
N SER A 19 -30.83 -15.20 10.33
CA SER A 19 -29.96 -15.31 11.50
C SER A 19 -28.48 -15.20 11.08
N PRO A 20 -27.66 -14.40 11.79
CA PRO A 20 -26.21 -14.34 11.58
C PRO A 20 -25.54 -15.71 11.51
N ARG A 21 -26.02 -16.69 12.31
CA ARG A 21 -25.46 -18.04 12.39
C ARG A 21 -25.60 -18.79 11.08
N ASP A 22 -26.77 -18.73 10.49
CA ASP A 22 -27.08 -19.46 9.26
C ASP A 22 -26.31 -18.84 8.10
N ILE A 23 -26.27 -17.49 8.05
CA ILE A 23 -25.51 -16.74 7.03
C ILE A 23 -24.03 -17.12 7.00
N TYR A 24 -23.30 -17.06 8.13
CA TYR A 24 -21.87 -17.37 8.09
C TYR A 24 -21.59 -18.87 7.91
N THR A 25 -22.52 -19.74 8.31
CA THR A 25 -22.38 -21.20 8.15
C THR A 25 -22.56 -21.58 6.69
N ASP A 26 -23.61 -21.07 6.04
CA ASP A 26 -23.88 -21.26 4.60
C ASP A 26 -22.74 -20.72 3.72
N LEU A 27 -22.20 -19.55 4.09
CA LEU A 27 -21.10 -18.92 3.35
C LEU A 27 -19.73 -19.52 3.68
N VAL A 28 -19.65 -20.51 4.57
CA VAL A 28 -18.40 -21.14 5.04
C VAL A 28 -17.40 -20.07 5.51
N ARG A 29 -17.88 -19.18 6.39
CA ARG A 29 -17.12 -18.07 6.97
C ARG A 29 -17.20 -18.09 8.49
N SER A 30 -16.20 -17.49 9.12
CA SER A 30 -16.16 -17.41 10.57
C SER A 30 -17.17 -16.39 11.10
N LYS A 31 -17.66 -16.63 12.32
CA LYS A 31 -18.44 -15.65 13.09
C LYS A 31 -17.81 -14.26 13.06
N TYR A 32 -16.49 -14.19 13.29
CA TYR A 32 -15.74 -12.93 13.31
C TYR A 32 -15.77 -12.19 11.97
N TRP A 33 -15.70 -12.93 10.85
CA TRP A 33 -15.78 -12.35 9.51
C TRP A 33 -17.11 -11.61 9.31
N PHE A 34 -18.24 -12.25 9.62
CA PHE A 34 -19.57 -11.66 9.44
C PHE A 34 -19.74 -10.38 10.29
N PHE A 35 -19.45 -10.45 11.59
CA PHE A 35 -19.61 -9.31 12.48
C PHE A 35 -18.68 -8.14 12.13
N THR A 36 -17.49 -8.42 11.58
CA THR A 36 -16.58 -7.38 11.08
C THR A 36 -17.21 -6.60 9.94
N TRP A 37 -17.79 -7.29 8.95
CA TRP A 37 -18.41 -6.62 7.79
C TRP A 37 -19.73 -5.96 8.15
N ARG A 38 -20.52 -6.57 9.04
CA ARG A 38 -21.73 -5.94 9.59
C ARG A 38 -21.41 -4.63 10.31
N LYS A 39 -20.38 -4.61 11.16
CA LYS A 39 -19.93 -3.38 11.82
C LYS A 39 -19.53 -2.31 10.80
N ARG A 40 -18.78 -2.69 9.75
CA ARG A 40 -18.35 -1.75 8.69
C ARG A 40 -19.53 -1.21 7.87
N PHE A 41 -20.55 -2.02 7.63
CA PHE A 41 -21.79 -1.58 7.00
C PHE A 41 -22.52 -0.54 7.87
N LEU A 42 -22.64 -0.79 9.17
CA LEU A 42 -23.24 0.14 10.13
C LEU A 42 -22.45 1.45 10.30
N GLU A 43 -21.13 1.44 10.07
CA GLU A 43 -20.30 2.66 10.02
C GLU A 43 -20.63 3.56 8.81
N GLY A 44 -21.53 3.16 7.90
CA GLY A 44 -22.04 4.00 6.81
C GLY A 44 -21.03 4.32 5.70
N ARG A 45 -19.93 3.57 5.60
CA ARG A 45 -18.91 3.81 4.57
C ARG A 45 -19.39 3.27 3.22
N PRO A 46 -19.34 4.04 2.11
CA PRO A 46 -19.77 3.56 0.79
C PRO A 46 -18.95 2.35 0.29
N ASP A 47 -17.68 2.26 0.69
CA ASP A 47 -16.77 1.16 0.36
C ASP A 47 -16.66 0.10 1.47
N TRP A 48 -17.68 -0.06 2.30
CA TRP A 48 -17.64 -0.96 3.45
C TRP A 48 -17.29 -2.41 3.08
N PHE A 49 -17.61 -2.85 1.86
CA PHE A 49 -17.38 -4.19 1.34
C PHE A 49 -15.98 -4.39 0.75
N LYS A 50 -15.20 -3.32 0.55
CA LYS A 50 -13.83 -3.42 0.00
C LYS A 50 -12.83 -3.76 1.10
N GLU A 51 -11.80 -4.52 0.75
CA GLU A 51 -10.71 -4.77 1.70
C GLU A 51 -9.91 -3.47 1.91
N LYS A 52 -9.59 -3.17 3.17
CA LYS A 52 -8.70 -2.04 3.49
C LYS A 52 -7.27 -2.52 3.30
N SER A 53 -6.41 -1.64 2.80
CA SER A 53 -4.98 -1.94 2.72
C SER A 53 -4.45 -2.34 4.09
N ARG A 54 -3.82 -3.52 4.17
CA ARG A 54 -3.15 -4.02 5.38
C ARG A 54 -1.79 -3.36 5.61
N LYS A 55 -1.41 -2.42 4.74
CA LYS A 55 -0.13 -1.70 4.84
C LYS A 55 -0.13 -0.84 6.11
N PRO A 56 0.95 -0.88 6.91
CA PRO A 56 1.08 0.01 8.06
C PRO A 56 0.93 1.47 7.64
N LYS A 57 0.04 2.20 8.33
CA LYS A 57 -0.19 3.63 8.10
C LYS A 57 1.03 4.46 8.49
N HIS A 58 1.74 4.04 9.54
CA HIS A 58 2.97 4.66 10.01
C HIS A 58 4.14 3.71 9.78
N GLN A 59 5.23 4.23 9.21
CA GLN A 59 6.47 3.49 8.96
C GLN A 59 7.62 4.38 9.44
N PRO A 60 8.13 4.20 10.67
CA PRO A 60 9.13 5.09 11.26
C PRO A 60 10.46 5.08 10.50
N THR A 61 10.79 3.99 9.82
CA THR A 61 11.99 3.84 8.97
C THR A 61 11.77 4.33 7.53
N ARG A 62 10.63 4.97 7.25
CA ARG A 62 10.33 5.51 5.93
C ARG A 62 11.18 6.76 5.72
N VAL A 63 12.07 6.70 4.72
CA VAL A 63 12.79 7.86 4.21
C VAL A 63 11.80 8.99 3.94
N SER A 64 12.16 10.20 4.39
CA SER A 64 11.31 11.38 4.27
C SER A 64 10.92 11.62 2.80
N ARG A 65 9.77 12.28 2.61
CA ARG A 65 9.24 12.53 1.26
C ARG A 65 10.20 13.41 0.45
N GLU A 66 10.92 14.29 1.13
CA GLU A 66 11.93 15.19 0.59
C GLU A 66 13.11 14.41 0.01
N ILE A 67 13.70 13.49 0.80
CA ILE A 67 14.83 12.67 0.35
C ILE A 67 14.41 11.76 -0.81
N ARG A 68 13.20 11.19 -0.77
CA ARG A 68 12.65 10.44 -1.91
C ARG A 68 12.58 11.29 -3.17
N LYS A 69 12.07 12.51 -3.09
CA LYS A 69 11.98 13.43 -4.24
C LYS A 69 13.36 13.77 -4.80
N GLN A 70 14.34 14.00 -3.91
CA GLN A 70 15.73 14.23 -4.31
C GLN A 70 16.32 13.03 -5.04
N ILE A 71 16.17 11.80 -4.52
CA ILE A 71 16.61 10.56 -5.18
C ILE A 71 16.02 10.45 -6.59
N VAL A 72 14.72 10.68 -6.73
CA VAL A 72 14.02 10.61 -8.03
C VAL A 72 14.52 11.70 -8.98
N SER A 73 14.71 12.94 -8.50
CA SER A 73 15.21 14.03 -9.33
C SER A 73 16.64 13.77 -9.81
N ILE A 74 17.52 13.32 -8.92
CA ILE A 74 18.90 12.95 -9.28
C ILE A 74 18.88 11.82 -10.31
N ARG A 75 18.04 10.79 -10.11
CA ARG A 75 17.89 9.70 -11.09
C ARG A 75 17.47 10.22 -12.47
N LYS A 76 16.46 11.08 -12.53
CA LYS A 76 15.99 11.66 -13.80
C LYS A 76 17.08 12.49 -14.48
N LYS A 77 17.83 13.29 -13.72
CA LYS A 77 18.98 14.06 -14.24
C LYS A 77 20.08 13.15 -14.80
N LEU A 78 20.41 12.06 -14.09
CA LEU A 78 21.41 11.08 -14.55
C LEU A 78 20.96 10.30 -15.80
N ILE A 79 19.65 10.06 -15.97
CA ILE A 79 19.11 9.47 -17.20
C ILE A 79 19.20 10.47 -18.36
N ALA A 80 18.87 11.73 -18.12
CA ALA A 80 18.91 12.78 -19.15
C ALA A 80 20.34 13.17 -19.55
N GLN A 81 21.30 13.08 -18.63
CA GLN A 81 22.71 13.39 -18.84
C GLN A 81 23.58 12.27 -18.28
N PRO A 82 23.88 11.22 -19.09
CA PRO A 82 24.65 10.06 -18.66
C PRO A 82 26.17 10.35 -18.59
N SER A 83 26.57 11.40 -17.88
CA SER A 83 27.99 11.81 -17.78
C SER A 83 28.81 11.02 -16.75
N GLU A 84 28.18 10.50 -15.69
CA GLU A 84 28.87 9.83 -14.56
C GLU A 84 28.28 8.45 -14.21
N GLY A 85 27.55 7.83 -15.14
CA GLY A 85 26.88 6.54 -14.91
C GLY A 85 25.58 6.64 -14.11
N ILE A 86 24.71 5.66 -14.32
CA ILE A 86 23.31 5.68 -13.84
C ILE A 86 23.17 4.80 -12.58
N GLY A 87 24.25 4.54 -11.84
CA GLY A 87 24.25 3.62 -10.70
C GLY A 87 23.69 4.20 -9.40
N VAL A 88 23.38 3.32 -8.43
CA VAL A 88 23.05 3.73 -7.05
C VAL A 88 24.20 4.54 -6.42
N ALA A 89 25.45 4.18 -6.74
CA ALA A 89 26.65 4.90 -6.28
C ALA A 89 26.66 6.37 -6.71
N ALA A 90 26.27 6.68 -7.96
CA ALA A 90 26.18 8.06 -8.46
C ALA A 90 25.12 8.87 -7.70
N ILE A 91 23.98 8.25 -7.39
CA ILE A 91 22.92 8.88 -6.59
C ILE A 91 23.42 9.20 -5.18
N LYS A 92 24.13 8.26 -4.53
CA LYS A 92 24.70 8.49 -3.19
C LYS A 92 25.70 9.63 -3.18
N LYS A 93 26.61 9.68 -4.16
CA LYS A 93 27.59 10.75 -4.31
C LYS A 93 26.91 12.12 -4.44
N ARG A 94 25.88 12.21 -5.30
CA ARG A 94 25.12 13.47 -5.52
C ARG A 94 24.32 13.89 -4.27
N LEU A 95 23.74 12.94 -3.53
CA LEU A 95 23.05 13.22 -2.27
C LEU A 95 24.01 13.71 -1.18
N ALA A 96 25.16 13.06 -1.03
CA ALA A 96 26.18 13.48 -0.09
C ALA A 96 26.70 14.89 -0.41
N ALA A 97 26.86 15.23 -1.69
CA ALA A 97 27.23 16.58 -2.13
C ALA A 97 26.17 17.65 -1.79
N THR A 98 24.91 17.27 -1.59
CA THR A 98 23.84 18.17 -1.13
C THR A 98 23.74 18.29 0.39
N GLY A 99 24.67 17.69 1.14
CA GLY A 99 24.68 17.73 2.61
C GLY A 99 23.69 16.77 3.28
N VAL A 100 23.08 15.86 2.52
CA VAL A 100 22.11 14.88 3.03
C VAL A 100 22.79 13.53 3.22
N THR A 101 22.63 12.93 4.40
CA THR A 101 23.10 11.56 4.65
C THR A 101 22.34 10.59 3.74
N PRO A 102 23.03 9.93 2.78
CA PRO A 102 22.35 9.07 1.83
C PRO A 102 21.80 7.81 2.53
N PRO A 103 20.56 7.38 2.24
CA PRO A 103 20.05 6.13 2.76
C PRO A 103 20.79 4.93 2.16
N ALA A 104 20.61 3.76 2.77
CA ALA A 104 21.21 2.51 2.29
C ALA A 104 20.83 2.21 0.83
N ASP A 105 21.74 1.55 0.11
CA ASP A 105 21.62 1.21 -1.31
C ASP A 105 20.31 0.47 -1.62
N ARG A 106 19.92 -0.47 -0.75
CA ARG A 106 18.65 -1.21 -0.86
C ARG A 106 17.42 -0.31 -0.77
N THR A 107 17.50 0.75 0.02
CA THR A 107 16.44 1.76 0.14
C THR A 107 16.34 2.62 -1.11
N ILE A 108 17.47 3.04 -1.67
CA ILE A 108 17.51 3.77 -2.95
C ILE A 108 16.92 2.89 -4.05
N SER A 109 17.39 1.66 -4.21
CA SER A 109 16.87 0.71 -5.21
C SER A 109 15.38 0.44 -5.05
N ARG A 110 14.89 0.27 -3.81
CA ARG A 110 13.46 0.10 -3.53
C ARG A 110 12.64 1.33 -3.93
N ILE A 111 13.14 2.53 -3.65
CA ILE A 111 12.48 3.79 -4.06
C ILE A 111 12.42 3.86 -5.59
N LEU A 112 13.53 3.55 -6.27
CA LEU A 112 13.59 3.56 -7.73
C LEU A 112 12.63 2.54 -8.38
N LYS A 113 12.53 1.32 -7.84
CA LYS A 113 11.57 0.30 -8.30
C LYS A 113 10.12 0.75 -8.08
N GLN A 114 9.81 1.35 -6.92
CA GLN A 114 8.46 1.87 -6.63
C GLN A 114 8.04 3.04 -7.54
N GLU A 115 9.01 3.78 -8.08
CA GLU A 115 8.79 4.89 -9.01
C GLU A 115 8.91 4.46 -10.50
N GLY A 116 9.14 3.16 -10.76
CA GLY A 116 9.25 2.62 -12.12
C GLY A 116 10.53 3.00 -12.89
N LEU A 117 11.56 3.52 -12.20
CA LEU A 117 12.81 3.99 -12.82
C LEU A 117 13.87 2.90 -12.99
N VAL A 118 13.60 1.72 -12.44
CA VAL A 118 14.43 0.50 -12.50
C VAL A 118 13.48 -0.70 -12.50
N ARG A 119 13.79 -1.73 -13.29
CA ARG A 119 13.05 -3.00 -13.33
C ARG A 119 13.54 -3.94 -12.22
#